data_AF-A0A2P8W9P3-F1
#
_entry.id   AF-A0A2P8W9P3-F1
#
_cell.length_a   1.000
_cell.length_b   1.000
_cell.length_c   1.000
_cell.angle_alpha   90.00
_cell.angle_beta   90.00
_cell.angle_gamma   90.00
#
_symmetry.space_group_name_H-M   'P 1'
#
loop_
_entity.id
_entity.type
_entity.pdbx_description
1 polymer ?
#
loop_
_entity_poly.entity_id
_entity_poly.type
_entity_poly.pdbx_seq_one_letter_code
_entity_poly.pdbx_strand_id
1 'polypeptide(L)' 'MVEILGILGLLGFIALAIAELVLRRVYGLGQPPLYVADTRTGYRLAPNQSVRRFGNRIQVNQYSMRGDPITPPCPQTTLR' A
#
# COMPACT_ATOMS: atom_id res chain seq x y z
N MET A 1 11.16 -7.47 42.92
CA MET A 1 10.11 -8.19 42.17
C MET A 1 9.32 -7.25 41.26
N VAL A 2 8.78 -6.14 41.77
CA VAL A 2 8.03 -5.14 40.99
C VAL A 2 8.87 -4.49 39.88
N GLU A 3 10.13 -4.14 40.15
CA GLU A 3 11.01 -3.53 39.15
C GLU A 3 11.31 -4.46 37.96
N ILE A 4 11.56 -5.74 38.23
CA ILE A 4 11.80 -6.76 37.20
C ILE A 4 10.56 -6.91 36.31
N LEU A 5 9.36 -6.94 36.91
CA LEU A 5 8.10 -7.01 36.17
C LEU A 5 7.88 -5.77 35.29
N GLY A 6 8.24 -4.59 35.80
CA GLY A 6 8.20 -3.34 35.03
C GLY A 6 9.12 -3.35 33.81
N ILE A 7 10.36 -3.82 33.97
CA ILE A 7 11.34 -3.95 32.88
C ILE A 7 10.83 -4.91 31.80
N LEU A 8 10.31 -6.08 32.20
CA LEU A 8 9.75 -7.05 31.25
C LEU A 8 8.54 -6.49 30.49
N GLY A 9 7.66 -5.76 31.18
CA GLY A 9 6.52 -5.09 30.55
C GLY A 9 6.95 -4.07 29.51
N LEU A 10 7.94 -3.23 29.85
CA LEU A 10 8.50 -2.24 28.92
C LEU A 10 9.14 -2.89 27.69
N LEU A 11 9.95 -3.94 27.89
CA LEU A 11 10.56 -4.70 26.80
C LEU A 11 9.51 -5.33 25.87
N GLY A 12 8.46 -5.91 26.44
CA GLY A 12 7.34 -6.47 25.67
C GLY A 12 6.63 -5.40 24.84
N PHE A 13 6.36 -4.23 25.43
CA PHE A 13 5.74 -3.11 24.72
C PHE A 13 6.62 -2.63 23.55
N ILE A 14 7.93 -2.47 23.77
CA ILE A 14 8.87 -2.08 22.73
C ILE A 14 8.89 -3.12 21.60
N ALA A 15 8.94 -4.42 21.93
CA ALA A 15 8.94 -5.49 20.94
C ALA A 15 7.68 -5.46 20.05
N LEU A 16 6.51 -5.24 20.66
CA LEU A 16 5.24 -5.11 19.92
C LEU A 16 5.23 -3.86 19.02
N ALA A 17 5.74 -2.73 19.50
CA ALA A 17 5.83 -1.50 18.70
C ALA A 17 6.75 -1.70 17.48
N ILE A 18 7.89 -2.38 17.65
CA ILE A 18 8.79 -2.74 16.56
C ILE A 18 8.10 -3.69 15.58
N ALA A 19 7.45 -4.74 16.07
CA ALA A 19 6.72 -5.69 15.24
C ALA A 19 5.66 -4.98 14.39
N GLU A 20 4.86 -4.10 14.99
CA GLU A 20 3.84 -3.31 14.29
C GLU A 20 4.45 -2.44 13.18
N LEU A 21 5.58 -1.77 13.46
CA LEU A 21 6.27 -0.96 12.46
C LEU A 21 6.76 -1.80 11.28
N VAL A 22 7.33 -2.99 11.55
CA VAL A 22 7.77 -3.92 10.51
C VAL A 22 6.58 -4.42 9.69
N LEU A 23 5.49 -4.82 10.34
CA LEU A 23 4.27 -5.28 9.68
C LEU A 23 3.67 -4.21 8.76
N ARG A 24 3.63 -2.94 9.21
CA ARG A 24 3.13 -1.82 8.41
C ARG A 24 4.03 -1.48 7.24
N ARG A 25 5.34 -1.38 7.45
CA ARG A 25 6.28 -0.81 6.45
C ARG A 25 6.84 -1.85 5.48
N VAL A 26 7.13 -3.05 5.96
CA VAL A 26 7.72 -4.13 5.14
C VAL A 26 6.60 -4.94 4.49
N TYR A 27 5.64 -5.40 5.30
CA TYR A 27 4.55 -6.24 4.81
C TYR A 27 3.35 -5.45 4.28
N GLY A 28 3.25 -4.14 4.56
CA GLY A 28 2.13 -3.31 4.09
C GLY A 28 0.80 -3.64 4.78
N LEU A 29 0.85 -4.23 5.98
CA LEU A 29 -0.35 -4.48 6.77
C LEU A 29 -0.87 -3.14 7.31
N GLY A 30 -2.08 -2.74 6.94
CA GLY A 30 -2.65 -1.43 7.30
C GLY A 30 -2.88 -0.47 6.12
N GLN A 31 -2.40 -0.81 4.92
CA GLN A 31 -2.70 -0.06 3.68
C GLN A 31 -3.21 -1.01 2.59
N PRO A 32 -4.47 -1.48 2.68
CA PRO A 32 -5.03 -2.38 1.69
C PRO A 32 -5.24 -1.67 0.34
N PRO A 33 -5.19 -2.41 -0.80
CA PRO A 33 -5.64 -1.88 -2.08
C PRO A 33 -7.10 -1.45 -2.01
N LEU A 34 -7.39 -0.23 -2.46
CA LEU A 34 -8.74 0.33 -2.44
C LEU A 34 -9.48 -0.03 -3.73
N TYR A 35 -10.79 -0.18 -3.61
CA TYR A 35 -11.71 -0.41 -4.72
C TYR A 35 -12.74 0.72 -4.78
N VAL A 36 -13.14 1.08 -5.99
CA VAL A 36 -14.22 2.03 -6.25
C VAL A 36 -15.32 1.32 -7.04
N ALA A 37 -16.57 1.72 -6.81
CA ALA A 37 -17.70 1.19 -7.56
C ALA A 37 -17.56 1.54 -9.05
N ASP A 38 -17.96 0.61 -9.90
CA ASP A 38 -17.93 0.74 -11.35
C ASP A 38 -19.21 0.15 -11.95
N THR A 39 -19.86 0.88 -12.87
CA THR A 39 -21.11 0.41 -13.49
C THR A 39 -20.89 -0.75 -14.46
N ARG A 40 -19.66 -0.87 -14.99
CA ARG A 40 -19.11 -1.93 -15.86
C ARG A 40 -19.04 -3.29 -15.17
N THR A 41 -18.24 -3.30 -14.11
CA THR A 41 -17.74 -4.53 -13.47
C THR A 41 -18.12 -4.64 -12.00
N GLY A 42 -19.00 -3.74 -11.51
CA GLY A 42 -19.37 -3.63 -10.10
C GLY A 42 -18.31 -2.88 -9.29
N TYR A 43 -17.06 -3.33 -9.34
CA TYR A 43 -15.92 -2.70 -8.68
C TYR A 43 -14.67 -2.72 -9.56
N ARG A 44 -13.84 -1.70 -9.40
CA ARG A 44 -12.49 -1.63 -9.98
C ARG A 44 -11.49 -1.13 -8.93
N LEU A 45 -10.21 -1.40 -9.12
CA LEU A 45 -9.18 -0.83 -8.25
C LEU A 45 -9.22 0.71 -8.35
N ALA A 46 -9.11 1.39 -7.21
CA ALA A 46 -8.95 2.84 -7.18
C ALA A 46 -7.75 3.24 -8.06
N PRO A 47 -7.89 4.20 -8.97
CA PRO A 47 -6.79 4.61 -9.84
C PRO A 47 -5.68 5.31 -9.05
N ASN A 48 -4.48 5.41 -9.64
CA ASN A 48 -3.34 6.16 -9.11
C ASN A 48 -2.89 5.75 -7.69
N GLN A 49 -3.00 4.46 -7.34
CA GLN A 49 -2.54 3.96 -6.04
C GLN A 49 -1.23 3.16 -6.19
N SER A 50 -0.34 3.38 -5.23
CA SER A 50 0.88 2.60 -5.06
C SER A 50 0.92 2.11 -3.63
N VAL A 51 0.63 0.83 -3.43
CA VAL A 51 0.54 0.21 -2.11
C VAL A 51 1.46 -1.00 -2.01
N ARG A 52 1.79 -1.40 -0.78
CA ARG A 52 2.45 -2.67 -0.49
C ARG A 52 1.46 -3.58 0.23
N ARG A 53 1.42 -4.86 -0.15
CA ARG A 53 0.59 -5.86 0.54
C ARG A 53 1.28 -7.21 0.55
N PHE A 54 1.47 -7.76 1.75
CA PHE A 54 2.25 -8.97 2.01
C PHE A 54 3.65 -8.90 1.36
N GLY A 55 4.30 -7.75 1.45
CA GLY A 55 5.63 -7.52 0.87
C GLY A 55 5.64 -7.20 -0.62
N ASN A 56 4.55 -7.50 -1.34
CA ASN A 56 4.44 -7.25 -2.78
C ASN A 56 4.07 -5.79 -3.05
N ARG A 57 4.75 -5.17 -4.03
CA ARG A 57 4.41 -3.83 -4.53
C ARG A 57 3.26 -3.95 -5.53
N ILE A 58 2.21 -3.17 -5.33
CA ILE A 58 1.06 -3.09 -6.22
C ILE A 58 0.95 -1.64 -6.69
N GLN A 59 1.11 -1.46 -7.99
CA GLN A 59 0.98 -0.19 -8.68
C GLN A 59 -0.26 -0.24 -9.55
N VAL A 60 -1.12 0.77 -9.44
CA VAL A 60 -2.33 0.91 -10.24
C VAL A 60 -2.28 2.28 -10.89
N ASN A 61 -2.38 2.29 -12.21
CA ASN A 61 -2.32 3.51 -13.01
C ASN A 61 -3.64 4.29 -13.02
N GLN A 62 -3.69 5.36 -13.79
CA GLN A 62 -4.86 6.24 -13.90
C GLN A 62 -6.10 5.56 -14.50
N TYR A 63 -5.93 4.41 -15.15
CA TYR A 63 -7.00 3.64 -15.78
C TYR A 63 -7.46 2.46 -14.93
N SER A 64 -7.12 2.42 -13.63
CA SER A 64 -7.44 1.31 -12.73
C SER A 64 -6.81 -0.02 -13.15
N MET A 65 -5.74 0.00 -13.95
CA MET A 65 -5.00 -1.18 -14.38
C MET A 65 -3.74 -1.35 -13.56
N ARG A 66 -3.33 -2.59 -13.31
CA ARG A 66 -2.04 -2.86 -12.66
C ARG A 66 -0.89 -2.53 -13.60
N GLY A 67 0.02 -1.68 -13.14
CA GLY A 67 1.19 -1.23 -13.91
C GLY A 67 1.56 0.22 -13.63
N ASP A 68 2.61 0.68 -14.31
CA ASP A 68 3.05 2.07 -14.23
C ASP A 68 2.06 3.04 -14.88
N PRO A 69 2.13 4.35 -14.54
CA PRO A 69 1.38 5.39 -15.21
C PRO A 69 1.63 5.37 -16.72
N ILE A 70 0.56 5.44 -17.51
CA ILE A 70 0.67 5.46 -18.97
C ILE A 70 0.86 6.92 -19.41
N THR A 71 1.96 7.23 -20.10
CA THR A 71 2.15 8.52 -20.75
C THR A 71 1.31 8.56 -22.04
N PRO A 72 0.52 9.62 -22.29
CA PRO A 72 -0.19 9.75 -23.55
C PRO A 72 0.81 9.78 -24.72
N PRO A 73 0.53 9.11 -25.85
CA PRO A 73 1.39 9.19 -27.02
C PRO A 73 1.44 10.62 -27.54
N CYS A 74 2.57 10.98 -28.16
CA CYS A 74 2.72 12.27 -28.84
C CYS A 74 1.54 12.48 -29.83
N PRO A 75 0.88 13.65 -29.83
CA PRO A 75 -0.20 13.91 -30.78
C PRO A 75 0.35 13.83 -32.21
N GLN A 76 -0.25 12.96 -33.02
CA GLN A 76 0.14 12.75 -34.42
C GLN A 76 -0.17 13.96 -35.32
N THR A 77 -0.88 14.96 -34.80
CA THR A 77 -1.40 16.12 -35.54
C THR A 77 -0.39 17.26 -35.71
N THR A 78 0.74 17.23 -35.01
CA THR A 78 1.86 18.16 -35.28
C THR A 78 2.74 17.57 -36.37
N LEU A 79 2.60 18.08 -37.60
CA LEU A 79 3.54 17.81 -38.70
C LEU A 79 4.96 18.15 -38.21
N ARG A 80 5.89 17.21 -38.38
CA ARG A 80 7.32 17.42 -38.13
C ARG A 80 7.95 18.25 -39.24
#